data_AF-A0A2K9EKD6-F1
#
_entry.id   AF-A0A2K9EKD6-F1
#
_cell.length_a   1.000
_cell.length_b   1.000
_cell.length_c   1.000
_cell.angle_alpha   90.00
_cell.angle_beta   90.00
_cell.angle_gamma   90.00
#
_symmetry.space_group_name_H-M   'P 1'
#
loop_
_entity.id
_entity.type
_entity.pdbx_description
1 polymer ?
#
loop_
_entity_poly.entity_id
_entity_poly.type
_entity_poly.pdbx_seq_one_letter_code
_entity_poly.pdbx_strand_id
1 'polypeptide(L)' 'MAIHCHNTGTLPVARLHEIHDMLTLALDATERPHGYSQSEREARGYVRSALRHTAKLIEGRA' A
#
# COMPACT_ATOMS: atom_id res chain seq x y z
N MET A 1 16.92 -9.80 -17.29
CA MET A 1 15.68 -10.14 -16.54
C MET A 1 14.61 -9.16 -16.98
N ALA A 2 13.59 -9.63 -17.71
CA ALA A 2 12.54 -8.75 -18.23
C ALA A 2 11.54 -8.41 -17.11
N ILE A 3 11.46 -7.13 -16.77
CA ILE A 3 10.41 -6.58 -15.90
C ILE A 3 9.13 -6.63 -16.71
N HIS A 4 8.23 -7.54 -16.35
CA HIS A 4 6.93 -7.68 -16.98
C HIS A 4 6.03 -6.56 -16.43
N CYS A 5 5.97 -5.43 -17.13
CA CYS A 5 5.03 -4.36 -16.82
C CYS A 5 3.62 -4.84 -17.19
N HIS A 6 2.84 -5.33 -16.23
CA HIS A 6 1.41 -5.66 -16.43
C HIS A 6 0.58 -4.38 -16.63
N ASN A 7 0.67 -3.79 -17.83
CA ASN A 7 -0.10 -2.59 -18.21
C ASN A 7 -1.39 -2.92 -18.99
N THR A 8 -1.84 -4.18 -19.01
CA THR A 8 -2.93 -4.63 -19.91
C THR A 8 -4.26 -4.97 -19.23
N GLY A 9 -4.41 -4.74 -17.93
CA GLY A 9 -5.69 -4.87 -17.26
C GLY A 9 -5.62 -4.25 -15.88
N THR A 10 -6.65 -3.50 -15.49
CA THR A 10 -6.85 -3.10 -14.10
C THR A 10 -6.64 -4.33 -13.22
N LEU A 11 -5.83 -4.22 -12.15
CA LEU A 11 -5.72 -5.29 -11.17
C LEU A 11 -7.13 -5.74 -10.78
N PRO A 12 -7.44 -7.05 -10.75
CA PRO A 12 -8.74 -7.52 -10.29
C PRO A 12 -9.06 -6.91 -8.93
N VAL A 13 -10.32 -6.48 -8.72
CA VAL A 13 -10.73 -5.80 -7.48
C VAL A 13 -10.38 -6.61 -6.23
N ALA A 14 -10.50 -7.94 -6.28
CA ALA A 14 -10.09 -8.84 -5.20
C ALA A 14 -8.59 -8.69 -4.84
N ARG A 15 -7.73 -8.51 -5.84
CA ARG A 15 -6.29 -8.29 -5.64
C ARG A 15 -6.00 -6.92 -5.03
N LEU A 16 -6.79 -5.90 -5.36
CA LEU A 16 -6.68 -4.59 -4.73
C LEU A 16 -7.06 -4.65 -3.24
N HIS A 17 -8.10 -5.41 -2.89
CA HIS A 17 -8.45 -5.66 -1.48
C HIS A 17 -7.35 -6.43 -0.74
N GLU A 18 -6.76 -7.48 -1.34
CA GLU A 18 -5.60 -8.16 -0.76
C GLU A 18 -4.45 -7.19 -0.46
N ILE A 19 -4.11 -6.32 -1.42
CA ILE A 19 -3.06 -5.30 -1.25
C ILE A 19 -3.43 -4.30 -0.14
N HIS A 20 -4.68 -3.84 -0.10
CA HIS A 20 -5.18 -2.94 0.93
C HIS A 20 -5.00 -3.54 2.34
N ASP A 21 -5.37 -4.80 2.50
CA ASP A 21 -5.30 -5.50 3.78
C ASP A 21 -3.85 -5.74 4.20
N MET A 22 -2.98 -6.11 3.26
CA MET A 22 -1.55 -6.25 3.52
C MET A 22 -0.90 -4.92 3.95
N LEU A 23 -1.24 -3.81 3.29
CA LEU A 23 -0.72 -2.48 3.64
C LEU A 23 -1.22 -2.02 5.02
N THR A 24 -2.47 -2.33 5.35
CA THR A 24 -3.05 -2.09 6.68
C THR A 24 -2.29 -2.89 7.74
N LEU A 25 -2.13 -4.19 7.51
CA LEU A 25 -1.36 -5.06 8.39
C LEU A 25 0.09 -4.58 8.59
N ALA A 26 0.74 -4.07 7.54
CA ALA A 26 2.09 -3.54 7.64
C ALA A 26 2.16 -2.28 8.53
N LEU A 27 1.14 -1.42 8.50
CA LEU A 27 1.07 -0.24 9.39
C LEU A 27 0.85 -0.64 10.84
N ASP A 28 -0.01 -1.63 11.10
CA ASP A 28 -0.28 -2.12 12.45
C ASP A 28 0.94 -2.85 13.02
N ALA A 29 1.55 -3.75 12.25
CA ALA A 29 2.72 -4.53 12.66
C ALA A 29 3.95 -3.65 12.93
N THR A 30 4.03 -2.47 12.31
CA THR A 30 5.13 -1.51 12.53
C THR A 30 4.77 -0.41 13.52
N GLU A 31 3.62 -0.50 14.21
CA GLU A 31 3.24 0.47 15.24
C GLU A 31 4.18 0.38 16.46
N ARG A 32 4.60 1.53 16.98
CA ARG A 32 5.49 1.61 18.15
C ARG A 32 5.00 2.65 19.18
N PRO A 33 4.96 2.30 20.48
CA PRO A 33 4.48 3.22 21.52
C PRO A 33 5.38 4.44 21.75
N HIS A 34 6.69 4.30 21.57
CA HIS A 34 7.68 5.32 21.92
C HIS A 34 8.06 6.22 20.74
N GLY A 35 7.29 6.16 19.65
CA GLY A 35 7.55 6.89 18.41
C GLY A 35 8.44 6.12 17.42
N TYR A 36 8.80 6.82 16.35
CA TYR A 36 9.49 6.29 15.18
C TYR A 36 10.75 7.10 14.92
N SER A 37 11.83 6.42 14.51
CA SER A 37 12.99 7.07 13.89
C SER A 37 12.59 7.78 12.60
N GLN A 38 13.43 8.67 12.07
CA GLN A 38 13.14 9.39 10.83
C GLN A 38 12.87 8.44 9.65
N SER A 39 13.72 7.43 9.47
CA SER A 39 13.57 6.43 8.40
C SER A 39 12.28 5.63 8.54
N GLU A 40 11.90 5.25 9.76
CA GLU A 40 10.62 4.57 10.03
C GLU A 40 9.42 5.47 9.72
N ARG A 41 9.49 6.77 10.07
CA ARG A 41 8.44 7.73 9.71
C ARG A 41 8.28 7.87 8.21
N GLU A 42 9.39 7.99 7.48
CA GLU A 42 9.37 8.09 6.01
C GLU A 42 8.80 6.82 5.38
N ALA A 43 9.28 5.64 5.80
CA ALA A 43 8.77 4.35 5.33
C ALA A 43 7.26 4.21 5.58
N ARG A 44 6.79 4.50 6.80
CA ARG A 44 5.36 4.51 7.14
C ARG A 44 4.59 5.55 6.33
N GLY A 45 5.19 6.69 6.02
CA GLY A 45 4.64 7.70 5.12
C GLY A 45 4.36 7.15 3.72
N TYR A 46 5.32 6.44 3.13
CA TYR A 46 5.15 5.77 1.84
C TYR A 46 4.05 4.70 1.89
N VAL A 47 4.00 3.88 2.94
CA VAL A 47 2.96 2.85 3.11
C VAL A 47 1.57 3.50 3.22
N ARG A 48 1.42 4.58 4.00
CA ARG A 48 0.16 5.34 4.09
C ARG A 48 -0.24 5.94 2.76
N SER A 49 0.72 6.42 1.97
CA SER A 49 0.45 6.92 0.62
C SER A 49 -0.05 5.80 -0.29
N ALA A 50 0.66 4.67 -0.33
CA ALA A 50 0.25 3.50 -1.11
C ALA A 50 -1.15 3.01 -0.73
N LEU A 51 -1.48 2.95 0.57
CA LEU A 51 -2.80 2.54 1.05
C LEU A 51 -3.90 3.49 0.54
N ARG A 52 -3.67 4.81 0.56
CA ARG A 52 -4.61 5.81 0.01
C ARG A 52 -4.80 5.67 -1.49
N HIS A 53 -3.71 5.42 -2.23
CA HIS A 53 -3.78 5.18 -3.67
C HIS A 53 -4.56 3.90 -3.98
N THR A 54 -4.30 2.81 -3.27
CA THR A 54 -5.05 1.56 -3.41
C THR A 54 -6.53 1.74 -3.09
N ALA A 55 -6.87 2.47 -2.02
CA ALA A 55 -8.26 2.78 -1.69
C ALA A 55 -8.98 3.53 -2.82
N LYS A 56 -8.33 4.53 -3.44
CA LYS A 56 -8.87 5.25 -4.61
C LYS A 56 -9.10 4.32 -5.80
N LEU A 57 -8.18 3.39 -6.06
CA LEU A 57 -8.33 2.40 -7.13
C LEU A 57 -9.50 1.43 -6.87
N ILE A 58 -9.72 1.01 -5.61
CA ILE A 58 -10.88 0.21 -5.21
C ILE A 58 -12.18 0.99 -5.42
N GLU A 59 -12.20 2.28 -5.08
CA GLU A 59 -13.34 3.18 -5.30
C GLU A 59 -13.61 3.49 -6.78
N GLY A 60 -12.76 3.03 -7.71
CA GLY A 60 -12.85 3.36 -9.14
C GLY A 60 -12.52 4.83 -9.45
N ARG A 61 -11.82 5.52 -8.53
CA ARG A 61 -11.39 6.92 -8.67
C ARG A 61 -9.91 6.92 -9.07
N ALA A 62 -9.65 6.75 -10.36
CA ALA A 62 -8.30 6.84 -10.93
C ALA A 62 -7.84 8.30 -11.06
#